data_AF-A0A0G4M1S7-F1
#
_entry.id   AF-A0A0G4M1S7-F1
#
_cell.length_a   1.000
_cell.length_b   1.000
_cell.length_c   1.000
_cell.angle_alpha   90.00
_cell.angle_beta   90.00
_cell.angle_gamma   90.00
#
_symmetry.space_group_name_H-M   'P 1'
#
loop_
_entity.id
_entity.type
_entity.pdbx_description
1 polymer ?
#
loop_
_entity_poly.entity_id
_entity_poly.type
_entity_poly.pdbx_seq_one_letter_code
_entity_poly.pdbx_strand_id
1 'polypeptide(L)'
;MHLSTILPATLLVATALAAPLAPRGPTKTAAPSAESIILATAPKSSSCDPATDFATECRTAAQAAPYLIKAFSDHKVYAPAEISALLSLIAFETGDLKYNRNHFPAPGRPGQGTRRPPGSWRPSCVGTEVTDDRVAYWQRAKDAFGI
;
A
#
# COMPACT_ATOMS: atom_id res chain seq x y z
N MET A 1 -75.17 -25.34 -18.19
CA MET A 1 -74.65 -24.50 -19.28
C MET A 1 -73.32 -23.93 -18.78
N HIS A 2 -72.22 -24.63 -19.08
CA HIS A 2 -71.12 -24.19 -19.97
C HIS A 2 -70.10 -23.30 -19.24
N LEU A 3 -68.78 -23.45 -19.30
CA LEU A 3 -67.88 -24.39 -19.98
C LEU A 3 -66.47 -24.18 -19.34
N SER A 4 -65.62 -25.20 -19.36
CA SER A 4 -64.19 -25.17 -19.02
C SER A 4 -63.38 -24.14 -19.82
N THR A 5 -62.24 -23.68 -19.28
CA THR A 5 -61.01 -23.50 -20.09
C THR A 5 -59.75 -23.41 -19.23
N ILE A 6 -58.72 -24.14 -19.71
CA ILE A 6 -57.40 -24.42 -19.17
C ILE A 6 -56.41 -23.41 -19.77
N LEU A 7 -55.41 -22.93 -19.03
CA LEU A 7 -54.22 -22.23 -19.57
C LEU A 7 -52.97 -22.60 -18.72
N PRO A 8 -51.74 -22.55 -19.27
CA PRO A 8 -50.90 -23.73 -19.43
C PRO A 8 -49.66 -23.67 -18.54
N ALA A 9 -49.10 -24.84 -18.25
CA ALA A 9 -47.79 -25.00 -17.64
C ALA A 9 -46.68 -24.49 -18.57
N THR A 10 -46.02 -23.39 -18.21
CA THR A 10 -44.78 -22.93 -18.84
C THR A 10 -43.58 -23.62 -18.19
N LEU A 11 -43.03 -24.58 -18.94
CA LEU A 11 -41.82 -25.32 -18.62
C LEU A 11 -40.59 -24.40 -18.82
N LEU A 12 -39.99 -23.92 -17.72
CA LEU A 12 -38.67 -23.25 -17.78
C LEU A 12 -37.59 -24.33 -17.94
N VAL A 13 -37.05 -24.46 -19.15
CA VAL A 13 -35.86 -25.27 -19.43
C VAL A 13 -34.63 -24.53 -18.88
N ALA A 14 -34.03 -25.08 -17.83
CA ALA A 14 -32.75 -24.61 -17.30
C ALA A 14 -31.61 -25.17 -18.16
N THR A 15 -31.04 -24.34 -19.05
CA THR A 15 -29.78 -24.65 -19.72
C THR A 15 -28.61 -24.32 -18.78
N ALA A 16 -28.13 -25.33 -18.06
CA ALA A 16 -26.89 -25.23 -17.30
C ALA A 16 -25.71 -25.11 -18.28
N LEU A 17 -25.18 -23.89 -18.44
CA LEU A 17 -23.93 -23.65 -19.16
C LEU A 17 -22.78 -24.20 -18.29
N ALA A 18 -22.38 -25.44 -18.54
CA ALA A 18 -21.15 -26.00 -17.98
C ALA A 18 -19.96 -25.27 -18.62
N ALA A 19 -19.47 -24.21 -17.96
CA ALA A 19 -18.24 -23.56 -18.34
C ALA A 19 -17.07 -24.54 -18.12
N PRO A 20 -16.17 -24.74 -19.09
CA PRO A 20 -14.98 -25.54 -18.85
C PRO A 20 -14.13 -24.87 -17.77
N LEU A 21 -13.90 -25.60 -16.67
CA LEU A 21 -12.87 -25.26 -15.70
C LEU A 21 -11.51 -25.39 -16.40
N ALA A 22 -11.05 -24.30 -17.01
CA ALA A 22 -9.67 -24.20 -17.44
C ALA A 22 -8.78 -24.42 -16.19
N PRO A 23 -7.83 -25.36 -16.22
CA PRO A 23 -6.87 -25.47 -15.14
C PRO A 23 -6.12 -24.15 -15.05
N ARG A 24 -6.30 -23.41 -13.95
CA ARG A 24 -5.35 -22.35 -13.56
C ARG A 24 -4.05 -23.06 -13.23
N GLY A 25 -3.23 -23.31 -14.24
CA GLY A 25 -1.82 -23.61 -14.04
C GLY A 25 -1.23 -22.48 -13.20
N PRO A 26 -0.28 -22.77 -12.29
CA PRO A 26 0.38 -21.73 -11.52
C PRO A 26 1.16 -20.86 -12.52
N THR A 27 0.61 -19.71 -12.87
CA THR A 27 1.40 -18.66 -13.50
C THR A 27 2.45 -18.27 -12.47
N LYS A 28 3.71 -18.61 -12.73
CA LYS A 28 4.85 -18.01 -12.02
C LYS A 28 4.86 -16.52 -12.36
N THR A 29 3.99 -15.74 -11.74
CA THR A 29 4.13 -14.29 -11.74
C THR A 29 5.46 -14.02 -11.07
N ALA A 30 6.41 -13.43 -11.80
CA ALA A 30 7.66 -12.98 -11.19
C ALA A 30 7.31 -12.09 -9.99
N ALA A 31 7.99 -12.28 -8.86
CA ALA A 31 7.76 -11.45 -7.70
C ALA A 31 7.96 -9.98 -8.09
N PRO A 32 7.05 -9.06 -7.71
CA PRO A 32 7.19 -7.65 -8.06
C PRO A 32 8.50 -7.09 -7.50
N SER A 33 9.14 -6.18 -8.24
CA SER A 33 10.35 -5.52 -7.75
C SER A 33 10.04 -4.63 -6.56
N ALA A 34 10.99 -4.44 -5.64
CA ALA A 34 10.80 -3.54 -4.51
C ALA A 34 10.45 -2.12 -4.95
N GLU A 35 11.06 -1.62 -6.04
CA GLU A 35 10.70 -0.33 -6.63
C GLU A 35 9.22 -0.27 -7.01
N SER A 36 8.69 -1.30 -7.68
CA SER A 36 7.28 -1.34 -8.09
C SER A 36 6.32 -1.36 -6.89
N ILE A 37 6.67 -2.08 -5.82
CA ILE A 37 5.91 -2.12 -4.57
C ILE A 37 5.92 -0.74 -3.91
N ILE A 38 7.09 -0.09 -3.87
CA ILE A 38 7.23 1.25 -3.29
C ILE A 38 6.44 2.27 -4.12
N LEU A 39 6.49 2.22 -5.45
CA LEU A 39 5.70 3.10 -6.32
C LEU A 39 4.19 2.92 -6.14
N ALA A 40 3.72 1.68 -5.97
CA ALA A 40 2.32 1.42 -5.69
C ALA A 40 1.89 2.00 -4.33
N THR A 41 2.76 1.91 -3.32
CA THR A 41 2.48 2.42 -1.97
C THR A 41 2.64 3.94 -1.86
N ALA A 42 3.65 4.49 -2.52
CA ALA A 42 4.07 5.88 -2.49
C ALA A 42 4.16 6.49 -3.91
N PRO A 43 3.04 6.75 -4.60
CA PRO A 43 3.05 7.08 -6.03
C PRO A 43 3.81 8.35 -6.39
N LYS A 44 3.87 9.32 -5.47
CA LYS A 44 4.60 10.58 -5.70
C LYS A 44 6.12 10.46 -5.55
N SER A 45 6.63 9.27 -5.18
CA SER A 45 8.06 8.96 -5.17
C SER A 45 8.62 8.56 -6.54
N SER A 46 7.81 8.66 -7.61
CA SER A 46 8.28 8.47 -8.99
C SER A 46 9.28 9.54 -9.43
N SER A 47 9.21 10.73 -8.84
CA SER A 47 10.12 11.84 -9.11
C SER A 47 10.28 12.75 -7.89
N CYS A 48 11.31 13.59 -7.92
CA CYS A 48 11.54 14.65 -6.95
C CYS A 48 11.51 16.00 -7.68
N ASP A 49 10.67 16.92 -7.21
CA ASP A 49 10.65 18.30 -7.66
C ASP A 49 11.48 19.17 -6.71
N PRO A 50 12.61 19.74 -7.14
CA PRO A 50 13.46 20.55 -6.27
C PRO A 50 12.78 21.83 -5.76
N ALA A 51 11.70 22.30 -6.41
CA ALA A 51 10.96 23.48 -5.97
C ALA A 51 10.05 23.21 -4.76
N THR A 52 9.58 21.97 -4.60
CA THR A 52 8.58 21.61 -3.59
C THR A 52 9.03 20.53 -2.61
N ASP A 53 9.99 19.68 -2.98
CA ASP A 53 10.34 18.46 -2.25
C ASP A 53 11.66 18.55 -1.45
N PHE A 54 12.18 19.77 -1.17
CA PHE A 54 13.48 19.98 -0.50
C PHE A 54 14.59 19.06 -1.06
N ALA A 55 15.28 19.50 -2.12
CA ALA A 55 16.19 18.68 -2.92
C ALA A 55 17.19 17.79 -2.15
N THR A 56 17.63 18.18 -0.95
CA THR A 56 18.53 17.37 -0.10
C THR A 56 17.86 16.17 0.56
N GLU A 57 16.54 16.20 0.72
CA GLU A 57 15.74 15.22 1.46
C GLU A 57 15.04 14.21 0.55
N CYS A 58 14.46 14.67 -0.56
CA CYS A 58 13.65 13.82 -1.43
C CYS A 58 14.40 12.63 -2.02
N ARG A 59 13.76 11.47 -2.03
CA ARG A 59 14.26 10.25 -2.67
C ARG A 59 13.19 9.62 -3.52
N THR A 60 13.57 9.15 -4.72
CA THR A 60 12.67 8.36 -5.56
C THR A 60 12.54 6.93 -5.05
N ALA A 61 11.51 6.21 -5.48
CA ALA A 61 11.33 4.79 -5.18
C ALA A 61 12.57 3.95 -5.55
N ALA A 62 13.15 4.20 -6.73
CA ALA A 62 14.37 3.54 -7.18
C ALA A 62 15.56 3.78 -6.23
N GLN A 63 15.71 5.01 -5.75
CA GLN A 63 16.77 5.37 -4.81
C GLN A 63 16.55 4.76 -3.42
N ALA A 64 15.30 4.67 -2.96
CA ALA A 64 14.96 4.16 -1.64
C ALA A 64 14.96 2.63 -1.55
N ALA A 65 14.60 1.93 -2.63
CA ALA A 65 14.47 0.47 -2.69
C ALA A 65 15.65 -0.30 -2.08
N PRO A 66 16.92 -0.07 -2.48
CA PRO A 66 18.05 -0.83 -1.94
C PRO A 66 18.24 -0.61 -0.43
N TYR A 67 17.96 0.60 0.08
CA TYR A 67 18.09 0.90 1.50
C TYR A 67 16.96 0.28 2.33
N LEU A 68 15.74 0.23 1.80
CA LEU A 68 14.61 -0.42 2.46
C LEU A 68 14.80 -1.94 2.50
N ILE A 69 15.22 -2.55 1.39
CA ILE A 69 15.58 -3.98 1.36
C ILE A 69 16.67 -4.29 2.39
N LYS A 70 17.72 -3.46 2.42
CA LYS A 70 18.81 -3.62 3.38
C LYS A 70 18.32 -3.50 4.82
N ALA A 71 17.51 -2.48 5.13
CA ALA A 71 16.96 -2.29 6.47
C ALA A 71 16.09 -3.47 6.92
N PHE A 72 15.18 -3.94 6.06
CA PHE A 72 14.36 -5.10 6.37
C PHE A 72 15.21 -6.37 6.55
N SER A 73 16.24 -6.55 5.73
CA SER A 73 17.19 -7.66 5.87
C SER A 73 17.98 -7.59 7.18
N ASP A 74 18.54 -6.44 7.53
CA ASP A 74 19.33 -6.22 8.75
C ASP A 74 18.48 -6.47 10.02
N HIS A 75 17.19 -6.14 9.96
CA HIS A 75 16.23 -6.30 11.06
C HIS A 75 15.41 -7.59 10.98
N LYS A 76 15.71 -8.49 10.05
CA LYS A 76 15.05 -9.79 9.88
C LYS A 76 13.53 -9.70 9.62
N VAL A 77 13.10 -8.62 8.98
CA VAL A 77 11.72 -8.41 8.53
C VAL A 77 11.56 -9.06 7.16
N TYR A 78 10.92 -10.22 7.13
CA TYR A 78 10.75 -11.01 5.90
C TYR A 78 9.29 -11.29 5.55
N ALA A 79 8.37 -11.15 6.50
CA ALA A 79 6.96 -11.44 6.29
C ALA A 79 6.33 -10.34 5.39
N PRO A 80 5.67 -10.68 4.27
CA PRO A 80 5.07 -9.68 3.39
C PRO A 80 4.08 -8.74 4.10
N ALA A 81 3.29 -9.26 5.04
CA ALA A 81 2.36 -8.45 5.83
C ALA A 81 3.09 -7.45 6.76
N GLU A 82 4.22 -7.86 7.35
CA GLU A 82 5.04 -7.00 8.19
C GLU A 82 5.73 -5.91 7.36
N ILE A 83 6.30 -6.29 6.20
CA ILE A 83 6.90 -5.35 5.25
C ILE A 83 5.85 -4.34 4.76
N SER A 84 4.65 -4.81 4.39
CA SER A 84 3.54 -3.95 3.98
C SER A 84 3.18 -2.93 5.06
N ALA A 85 3.08 -3.39 6.32
CA ALA A 85 2.75 -2.52 7.45
C ALA A 85 3.82 -1.45 7.64
N LEU A 86 5.10 -1.84 7.72
CA LEU A 86 6.20 -0.90 7.87
C LEU A 86 6.30 0.05 6.68
N LEU A 87 6.15 -0.45 5.44
CA LEU A 87 6.24 0.36 4.23
C LEU A 87 5.13 1.41 4.17
N SER A 88 3.89 1.04 4.54
CA SER A 88 2.78 2.00 4.61
C SER A 88 3.06 3.13 5.59
N LEU A 89 3.65 2.82 6.75
CA LEU A 89 4.04 3.80 7.77
C LEU A 89 5.15 4.70 7.24
N ILE A 90 6.21 4.11 6.67
CA ILE A 90 7.34 4.87 6.12
C ILE A 90 6.84 5.83 5.04
N ALA A 91 6.03 5.37 4.10
CA ALA A 91 5.49 6.18 3.01
C ALA A 91 4.63 7.34 3.54
N PHE A 92 3.77 7.08 4.53
CA PHE A 92 2.95 8.12 5.16
C PHE A 92 3.80 9.16 5.89
N GLU A 93 4.68 8.73 6.79
CA GLU A 93 5.46 9.62 7.66
C GLU A 93 6.54 10.42 6.90
N THR A 94 6.94 9.97 5.71
CA THR A 94 7.89 10.69 4.84
C THR A 94 7.21 11.51 3.75
N GLY A 95 5.88 11.47 3.64
CA GLY A 95 5.14 12.09 2.56
C GLY A 95 5.59 11.57 1.20
N ASP A 96 5.45 10.26 0.96
CA ASP A 96 5.92 9.57 -0.24
C ASP A 96 7.45 9.68 -0.46
N LEU A 97 8.24 9.53 0.61
CA LEU A 97 9.72 9.58 0.58
C LEU A 97 10.33 10.94 0.22
N LYS A 98 9.53 12.01 0.26
CA LYS A 98 9.97 13.37 -0.08
C LYS A 98 10.69 14.07 1.07
N TYR A 99 10.31 13.77 2.32
CA TYR A 99 10.80 14.50 3.49
C TYR A 99 11.50 13.59 4.49
N ASN A 100 12.57 14.09 5.12
CA ASN A 100 13.28 13.37 6.18
C ASN A 100 13.18 14.03 7.57
N ARG A 101 12.63 15.24 7.62
CA ARG A 101 12.29 15.97 8.84
C ARG A 101 10.92 16.64 8.68
N ASN A 102 10.38 17.07 9.82
CA ASN A 102 9.18 17.87 9.84
C ASN A 102 9.44 19.26 9.24
N HIS A 103 8.59 19.67 8.29
CA HIS A 103 8.54 21.01 7.72
C HIS A 103 7.25 21.77 8.07
N PHE A 104 6.31 21.13 8.80
CA PHE A 104 4.95 21.67 9.02
C PHE A 104 4.57 21.80 10.51
N PRO A 105 3.90 22.91 10.90
CA PRO A 105 3.81 24.18 10.16
C PRO A 105 5.21 24.79 9.96
N ALA A 106 5.42 25.57 8.90
CA ALA A 106 6.73 26.14 8.55
C ALA A 106 7.34 26.92 9.73
N PRO A 107 8.65 26.79 10.03
CA PRO A 107 9.68 26.02 9.30
C PRO A 107 9.82 24.55 9.75
N GLY A 108 8.80 23.98 10.39
CA GLY A 108 8.85 22.69 11.05
C GLY A 108 9.45 22.79 12.45
N ARG A 109 9.43 21.67 13.18
CA ARG A 109 10.00 21.57 14.52
C ARG A 109 11.30 20.76 14.48
N PRO A 110 12.47 21.36 14.77
CA PRO A 110 13.72 20.61 14.86
C PRO A 110 13.62 19.40 15.79
N GLY A 111 14.21 18.28 15.39
CA GLY A 111 14.14 17.01 16.14
C GLY A 111 12.84 16.21 15.94
N GLN A 112 11.90 16.69 15.12
CA GLN A 112 10.73 15.93 14.68
C GLN A 112 10.95 15.48 13.24
N GLY A 113 10.93 14.17 13.00
CA GLY A 113 11.24 13.58 11.71
C GLY A 113 11.31 12.05 11.78
N THR A 114 11.28 11.40 10.64
CA THR A 114 11.28 9.93 10.50
C THR A 114 12.62 9.28 10.83
N ARG A 115 13.70 10.06 11.00
CA ARG A 115 15.00 9.61 11.52
C ARG A 115 15.15 10.03 12.97
N ARG A 116 14.65 9.23 13.91
CA ARG A 116 14.74 9.48 15.35
C ARG A 116 15.99 8.80 15.95
N PRO A 117 16.82 9.47 16.77
CA PRO A 117 17.86 8.80 17.55
C PRO A 117 17.26 7.96 18.69
N PRO A 118 17.92 6.85 19.12
CA PRO A 118 17.47 6.06 20.26
C PRO A 118 17.67 6.88 21.54
N GLY A 119 16.59 7.21 22.27
CA GLY A 119 16.76 7.75 23.63
C GLY A 119 15.66 8.63 24.23
N SER A 120 14.77 9.25 23.47
CA SER A 120 13.72 10.10 24.10
C SER A 120 12.36 9.43 24.12
N TRP A 121 12.11 8.57 25.12
CA TRP A 121 10.79 8.04 25.41
C TRP A 121 9.86 9.18 25.87
N ARG A 122 8.94 9.61 25.00
CA ARG A 122 7.71 10.29 25.42
C ARG A 122 6.63 9.21 25.51
N PRO A 123 6.01 8.96 26.68
CA PRO A 123 5.15 7.78 26.92
C PRO A 123 3.76 7.88 26.31
N SER A 124 3.55 8.77 25.33
CA SER A 124 2.29 8.97 24.64
C SER A 124 2.54 8.92 23.14
N CYS A 125 1.93 7.96 22.46
CA CYS A 125 1.80 7.94 21.01
C CYS A 125 0.91 9.10 20.56
N VAL A 126 1.46 10.30 20.42
CA VAL A 126 0.74 11.46 19.86
C VAL A 126 0.73 11.32 18.35
N GLY A 127 -0.45 11.39 17.71
CA GLY A 127 -0.60 11.28 16.25
C GLY A 127 -0.66 9.86 15.70
N THR A 128 -1.01 8.87 16.54
CA THR A 128 -1.23 7.48 16.10
C THR A 128 -2.71 7.16 15.86
N GLU A 129 -3.57 8.17 15.66
CA GLU A 129 -4.93 7.91 15.22
C GLU A 129 -4.93 7.23 13.85
N VAL A 130 -5.89 6.32 13.64
CA VAL A 130 -6.19 5.75 12.33
C VAL A 130 -6.99 6.80 11.57
N THR A 131 -6.29 7.62 10.79
CA THR A 131 -6.88 8.61 9.89
C THR A 131 -7.15 7.99 8.51
N ASP A 132 -8.08 8.57 7.75
CA ASP A 132 -8.39 8.12 6.39
C ASP A 132 -7.14 8.14 5.49
N ASP A 133 -6.26 9.13 5.67
CA ASP A 133 -4.99 9.19 4.96
C ASP A 133 -4.09 8.00 5.32
N ARG A 134 -3.93 7.67 6.60
CA ARG A 134 -3.13 6.52 7.05
C ARG A 134 -3.72 5.20 6.51
N VAL A 135 -5.05 5.09 6.50
CA VAL A 135 -5.76 3.95 5.90
C VAL A 135 -5.50 3.85 4.41
N ALA A 136 -5.45 4.96 3.68
CA ALA A 136 -5.17 4.96 2.25
C ALA A 136 -3.76 4.43 1.92
N TYR A 137 -2.74 4.83 2.69
CA TYR A 137 -1.39 4.26 2.54
C TYR A 137 -1.36 2.77 2.86
N TRP A 138 -2.05 2.36 3.93
CA TRP A 138 -2.18 0.95 4.29
C TRP A 138 -2.84 0.12 3.19
N GLN A 139 -3.92 0.62 2.60
CA GLN A 139 -4.62 -0.08 1.53
C GLN A 139 -3.74 -0.23 0.29
N ARG A 140 -3.03 0.83 -0.13
CA ARG A 140 -2.10 0.74 -1.26
C ARG A 140 -0.95 -0.25 -1.00
N ALA A 141 -0.43 -0.29 0.22
CA ALA A 141 0.60 -1.26 0.58
C ALA A 141 0.06 -2.69 0.50
N LYS A 142 -1.09 -2.97 1.09
CA LYS A 142 -1.78 -4.27 0.98
C LYS A 142 -1.99 -4.69 -0.47
N ASP A 143 -2.52 -3.79 -1.30
CA ASP A 143 -2.75 -4.04 -2.72
C ASP A 143 -1.43 -4.36 -3.46
N ALA A 144 -0.34 -3.66 -3.13
CA ALA A 144 0.99 -3.89 -3.71
C ALA A 144 1.59 -5.26 -3.35
N PHE A 145 1.23 -5.80 -2.18
CA PHE A 145 1.64 -7.12 -1.71
C PHE A 145 0.62 -8.23 -2.00
N GLY A 146 -0.58 -7.89 -2.49
CA GLY A 146 -1.66 -8.83 -2.77
C GLY A 146 -2.28 -9.47 -1.53
N ILE A 147 -2.39 -8.72 -0.43
CA ILE A 147 -2.90 -9.19 0.88
C ILE A 147 -4.09 -8.39 1.40
#